data_AF-A0A7V4NL07-F1
#
_entry.id   AF-A0A7V4NL07-F1
#
_cell.length_a   1.000
_cell.length_b   1.000
_cell.length_c   1.000
_cell.angle_alpha   90.00
_cell.angle_beta   90.00
_cell.angle_gamma   90.00
#
_symmetry.space_group_name_H-M   'P 1'
#
loop_
_entity.id
_entity.type
_entity.pdbx_description
1 polymer ?
#
loop_
_entity_poly.entity_id
_entity_poly.type
_entity_poly.pdbx_seq_one_letter_code
_entity_poly.pdbx_strand_id
1 'polypeptide(L)'
;MSRRRARPAARLALRLAPAALAAPLVAQPPPRYEAAALACAVFDEAMSSRSKVTLQGREATAVVERAGVLVVRGTPHPRGVAIEAWWDSLAVRRRTLDTDAVPDTDGLLGGRYHGVLSPDGAWTDSVRPFVPDDVADVVDMADVLATLFPPLPPRALARGERARAEAGEFARLADGEVAGLRVARWELAATRPARLLLGGRDSLPGAGSGEEAERTTIAWAPAAGLVERVRELVLRSSAQLGDDSTAVATARVTRLDRLRRRAGARCP
;
A
#
# COMPACT_ATOMS: atom_id res chain seq x y z
N MET A 1 12.94 -62.15 -62.63
CA MET A 1 13.14 -60.70 -62.37
C MET A 1 12.21 -60.26 -61.25
N SER A 2 12.71 -60.13 -60.03
CA SER A 2 11.93 -59.86 -58.81
C SER A 2 12.27 -58.46 -58.29
N ARG A 3 11.30 -57.54 -58.30
CA ARG A 3 11.45 -56.18 -57.73
C ARG A 3 10.81 -56.16 -56.34
N ARG A 4 11.65 -56.18 -55.30
CA ARG A 4 11.24 -55.97 -53.89
C ARG A 4 11.04 -54.47 -53.64
N ARG A 5 9.85 -54.08 -53.20
CA ARG A 5 9.53 -52.72 -52.71
C ARG A 5 9.92 -52.60 -51.23
N ALA A 6 10.78 -51.64 -50.90
CA ALA A 6 11.10 -51.28 -49.53
C ALA A 6 10.03 -50.33 -48.96
N ARG A 7 9.54 -50.62 -47.76
CA ARG A 7 8.62 -49.76 -47.00
C ARG A 7 9.43 -48.71 -46.21
N PRO A 8 9.03 -47.42 -46.20
CA PRO A 8 9.67 -46.42 -45.36
C PRO A 8 9.17 -46.56 -43.91
N ALA A 9 10.11 -46.67 -42.97
CA ALA A 9 9.86 -46.64 -41.54
C ALA A 9 9.59 -45.20 -41.10
N ALA A 10 8.34 -44.87 -40.79
CA ALA A 10 7.97 -43.62 -40.17
C ALA A 10 8.47 -43.60 -38.71
N ARG A 11 9.53 -42.83 -38.45
CA ARG A 11 10.00 -42.53 -37.09
C ARG A 11 9.07 -41.51 -36.46
N LEU A 12 8.19 -41.98 -35.57
CA LEU A 12 7.34 -41.15 -34.72
C LEU A 12 8.25 -40.51 -33.64
N ALA A 13 8.68 -39.27 -33.88
CA ALA A 13 9.41 -38.48 -32.88
C ALA A 13 8.40 -37.94 -31.87
N LEU A 14 8.24 -38.66 -30.76
CA LEU A 14 7.46 -38.22 -29.61
C LEU A 14 8.15 -37.01 -28.97
N ARG A 15 7.68 -35.80 -29.30
CA ARG A 15 8.11 -34.56 -28.62
C ARG A 15 7.51 -34.56 -27.22
N LEU A 16 8.27 -35.03 -26.24
CA LEU A 16 8.04 -34.77 -24.83
C LEU A 16 8.23 -33.26 -24.60
N ALA A 17 7.14 -32.51 -24.70
CA ALA A 17 7.10 -31.14 -24.20
C ALA A 17 7.28 -31.21 -22.67
N PRO A 18 8.28 -30.52 -22.08
CA PRO A 18 8.36 -30.41 -20.64
C PRO A 18 7.16 -29.57 -20.19
N ALA A 19 6.13 -30.24 -19.67
CA ALA A 19 5.15 -29.60 -18.82
C ALA A 19 5.91 -29.11 -17.59
N ALA A 20 6.40 -27.87 -17.65
CA ALA A 20 6.86 -27.13 -16.50
C ALA A 20 5.65 -26.91 -15.60
N LEU A 21 5.29 -27.96 -14.85
CA LEU A 21 4.33 -27.92 -13.77
C LEU A 21 4.79 -26.82 -12.83
N ALA A 22 4.07 -25.70 -12.86
CA ALA A 22 4.27 -24.59 -11.96
C ALA A 22 4.06 -25.10 -10.54
N ALA A 23 5.14 -25.56 -9.89
CA ALA A 23 5.09 -26.03 -8.52
C ALA A 23 4.43 -24.95 -7.67
N PRO A 24 3.38 -25.28 -6.89
CA PRO A 24 2.76 -24.31 -6.01
C PRO A 24 3.82 -23.79 -5.04
N LEU A 25 3.68 -22.54 -4.57
CA LEU A 25 4.48 -22.02 -3.46
C LEU A 25 4.01 -22.76 -2.18
N VAL A 26 4.36 -24.03 -2.04
CA VAL A 26 3.96 -24.88 -0.92
C VAL A 26 4.90 -24.62 0.26
N ALA A 27 4.31 -24.44 1.45
CA ALA A 27 4.99 -24.33 2.74
C ALA A 27 6.13 -23.29 2.79
N GLN A 28 5.85 -22.07 2.33
CA GLN A 28 6.79 -20.97 2.55
C GLN A 28 6.78 -20.55 4.02
N PRO A 29 7.93 -20.09 4.57
CA PRO A 29 7.92 -19.44 5.86
C PRO A 29 6.94 -18.24 5.86
N PRO A 30 6.46 -17.81 7.04
CA PRO A 30 5.66 -16.60 7.14
C PRO A 30 6.37 -15.44 6.41
N PRO A 31 5.64 -14.63 5.62
CA PRO A 31 6.24 -13.47 4.96
C PRO A 31 6.76 -12.51 6.04
N ARG A 32 7.95 -11.95 5.81
CA ARG A 32 8.56 -10.99 6.73
C ARG A 32 9.44 -10.01 5.99
N TYR A 33 9.48 -8.75 6.43
CA TYR A 33 10.42 -7.77 5.88
C TYR A 33 11.85 -8.14 6.24
N GLU A 34 12.72 -8.15 5.23
CA GLU A 34 14.14 -8.47 5.37
C GLU A 34 14.99 -7.39 4.72
N ALA A 35 16.15 -7.12 5.32
CA ALA A 35 17.10 -6.14 4.80
C ALA A 35 17.57 -6.49 3.39
N ALA A 36 17.76 -7.77 3.04
CA ALA A 36 18.18 -8.18 1.70
C ALA A 36 17.15 -7.79 0.63
N ALA A 37 15.86 -7.96 0.93
CA ALA A 37 14.78 -7.57 0.01
C ALA A 37 14.71 -6.04 -0.16
N LEU A 38 14.98 -5.29 0.91
CA LEU A 38 14.91 -3.82 0.94
C LEU A 38 16.26 -3.12 0.74
N ALA A 39 17.36 -3.85 0.50
CA ALA A 39 18.71 -3.29 0.39
C ALA A 39 18.76 -2.15 -0.62
N CYS A 40 18.00 -2.32 -1.69
CA CYS A 40 17.57 -1.24 -2.55
C CYS A 40 16.22 -1.60 -3.16
N ALA A 41 15.18 -0.84 -2.80
CA ALA A 41 13.85 -1.01 -3.34
C ALA A 41 13.32 0.34 -3.84
N VAL A 42 12.77 0.35 -5.05
CA VAL A 42 12.14 1.54 -5.64
C VAL A 42 10.69 1.21 -5.89
N PHE A 43 9.79 2.11 -5.49
CA PHE A 43 8.36 1.95 -5.62
C PHE A 43 7.73 3.13 -6.36
N ASP A 44 6.85 2.82 -7.29
CA ASP A 44 5.83 3.76 -7.76
C ASP A 44 4.74 3.85 -6.70
N GLU A 45 4.47 5.06 -6.22
CA GLU A 45 3.39 5.34 -5.29
C GLU A 45 2.33 6.21 -5.98
N ALA A 46 1.07 5.90 -5.71
CA ALA A 46 -0.06 6.72 -6.11
C ALA A 46 -1.17 6.62 -5.06
N MET A 47 -1.65 7.76 -4.59
CA MET A 47 -2.79 7.90 -3.69
C MET A 47 -3.83 8.82 -4.32
N SER A 48 -5.09 8.44 -4.20
CA SER A 48 -6.22 9.31 -4.49
C SER A 48 -7.22 9.25 -3.33
N SER A 49 -7.62 10.40 -2.83
CA SER A 49 -8.60 10.54 -1.77
C SER A 49 -9.72 11.46 -2.22
N ARG A 50 -10.97 11.03 -2.01
CA ARG A 50 -12.16 11.85 -2.18
C ARG A 50 -12.83 12.02 -0.82
N SER A 51 -12.99 13.25 -0.38
CA SER A 51 -13.79 13.60 0.78
C SER A 51 -15.08 14.29 0.35
N LYS A 52 -16.16 13.95 1.05
CA LYS A 52 -17.45 14.61 0.95
C LYS A 52 -17.89 14.96 2.35
N VAL A 53 -18.17 16.23 2.60
CA VAL A 53 -18.66 16.75 3.87
C VAL A 53 -20.03 17.33 3.62
N THR A 54 -21.03 16.92 4.41
CA THR A 54 -22.36 17.49 4.40
C THR A 54 -22.62 18.19 5.73
N LEU A 55 -22.93 19.48 5.68
CA LEU A 55 -23.27 20.31 6.83
C LEU A 55 -24.56 21.08 6.54
N GLN A 56 -25.60 20.86 7.35
CA GLN A 56 -26.90 21.56 7.22
C GLN A 56 -27.45 21.56 5.77
N GLY A 57 -27.32 20.44 5.07
CA GLY A 57 -27.78 20.28 3.68
C GLY A 57 -26.85 20.86 2.61
N ARG A 58 -25.77 21.57 2.99
CA ARG A 58 -24.71 21.98 2.06
C ARG A 58 -23.67 20.88 1.94
N GLU A 59 -23.17 20.68 0.73
CA GLU A 59 -22.18 19.66 0.40
C GLU A 59 -20.89 20.31 -0.10
N ALA A 60 -19.76 19.88 0.46
CA ALA A 60 -18.44 20.20 -0.02
C ALA A 60 -17.72 18.91 -0.41
N THR A 61 -17.09 18.90 -1.59
CA THR A 61 -16.26 17.78 -2.06
C THR A 61 -14.84 18.26 -2.26
N ALA A 62 -13.86 17.45 -1.84
CA ALA A 62 -12.47 17.64 -2.20
C ALA A 62 -11.87 16.33 -2.73
N VAL A 63 -10.95 16.46 -3.69
CA VAL A 63 -10.13 15.36 -4.21
C VAL A 63 -8.68 15.71 -3.96
N VAL A 64 -7.95 14.83 -3.27
CA VAL A 64 -6.51 14.92 -3.06
C VAL A 64 -5.83 13.80 -3.82
N GLU A 65 -4.78 14.11 -4.55
CA GLU A 65 -3.98 13.16 -5.30
C GLU A 65 -2.51 13.34 -4.91
N ARG A 66 -1.81 12.21 -4.76
CA ARG A 66 -0.37 12.18 -4.53
C ARG A 66 0.23 11.08 -5.39
N ALA A 67 1.34 11.35 -6.06
CA ALA A 67 2.05 10.33 -6.82
C ALA A 67 3.54 10.61 -6.80
N GLY A 68 4.36 9.57 -6.85
CA GLY A 68 5.80 9.75 -6.81
C GLY A 68 6.59 8.46 -6.88
N VAL A 69 7.91 8.61 -6.85
CA VAL A 69 8.85 7.50 -6.82
C VAL A 69 9.52 7.48 -5.46
N LEU A 70 9.17 6.47 -4.65
CA LEU A 70 9.79 6.25 -3.35
C LEU A 70 11.00 5.33 -3.50
N VAL A 71 12.15 5.78 -3.04
CA VAL A 71 13.34 4.95 -2.89
C VAL A 71 13.50 4.56 -1.43
N VAL A 72 13.83 3.29 -1.20
CA VAL A 72 13.99 2.68 0.12
C VAL A 72 15.32 1.94 0.13
N ARG A 73 16.14 2.22 1.15
CA ARG A 73 17.37 1.51 1.48
C ARG A 73 17.24 0.88 2.84
N GLY A 74 17.37 -0.44 2.89
CA GLY A 74 17.30 -1.24 4.10
C GLY A 74 18.65 -1.80 4.51
N THR A 75 18.99 -1.69 5.78
CA THR A 75 20.13 -2.39 6.39
C THR A 75 19.66 -3.27 7.55
N PRO A 76 20.38 -4.36 7.88
CA PRO A 76 20.04 -5.19 9.02
C PRO A 76 20.00 -4.38 10.32
N HIS A 77 19.01 -4.66 11.17
CA HIS A 77 18.86 -4.05 12.49
C HIS A 77 18.34 -5.08 13.50
N PRO A 78 18.74 -5.07 14.79
CA PRO A 78 18.32 -6.10 15.76
C PRO A 78 16.80 -6.27 15.91
N ARG A 79 16.03 -5.21 15.66
CA ARG A 79 14.56 -5.19 15.72
C ARG A 79 13.85 -5.37 14.35
N GLY A 80 14.59 -5.59 13.27
CA GLY A 80 14.03 -5.68 11.92
C GLY A 80 14.97 -5.10 10.85
N VAL A 81 14.50 -4.11 10.11
CA VAL A 81 15.25 -3.43 9.05
C VAL A 81 15.35 -1.96 9.41
N ALA A 82 16.57 -1.43 9.51
CA ALA A 82 16.76 0.02 9.55
C ALA A 82 16.56 0.54 8.12
N ILE A 83 15.70 1.55 7.97
CA ILE A 83 15.29 2.09 6.68
C ILE A 83 15.74 3.53 6.58
N GLU A 84 16.31 3.87 5.44
CA GLU A 84 16.40 5.21 4.90
C GLU A 84 15.50 5.27 3.66
N ALA A 85 14.58 6.23 3.60
CA ALA A 85 13.66 6.37 2.47
C ALA A 85 13.49 7.83 2.06
N TRP A 86 13.28 8.06 0.76
CA TRP A 86 13.08 9.40 0.20
C TRP A 86 12.31 9.33 -1.10
N TRP A 87 11.68 10.45 -1.45
CA TRP A 87 11.04 10.62 -2.76
C TRP A 87 12.08 11.13 -3.75
N ASP A 88 12.26 10.39 -4.84
CA ASP A 88 13.02 10.80 -6.02
C ASP A 88 12.16 11.73 -6.91
N SER A 89 10.86 11.49 -6.92
CA SER A 89 9.86 12.44 -7.42
C SER A 89 8.62 12.41 -6.55
N LEU A 90 7.91 13.53 -6.49
CA LEU A 90 6.65 13.68 -5.77
C LEU A 90 5.82 14.73 -6.49
N ALA A 91 4.52 14.49 -6.58
CA ALA A 91 3.54 15.45 -7.05
C ALA A 91 2.32 15.33 -6.15
N VAL A 92 1.77 16.48 -5.74
CA VAL A 92 0.62 16.58 -4.87
C VAL A 92 -0.38 17.54 -5.50
N ARG A 93 -1.67 17.22 -5.41
CA ARG A 93 -2.74 18.08 -5.90
C ARG A 93 -3.96 17.99 -5.00
N ARG A 94 -4.62 19.12 -4.80
CA ARG A 94 -5.95 19.20 -4.17
C ARG A 94 -6.90 19.97 -5.06
N ARG A 95 -8.05 19.36 -5.37
CA ARG A 95 -9.15 19.99 -6.09
C ARG A 95 -10.38 20.09 -5.20
N THR A 96 -11.00 21.25 -5.18
CA THR A 96 -12.33 21.48 -4.64
C THR A 96 -13.26 21.97 -5.76
N LEU A 97 -14.46 22.46 -5.44
CA LEU A 97 -15.33 23.08 -6.44
C LEU A 97 -14.71 24.39 -6.97
N ASP A 98 -14.10 25.17 -6.09
CA ASP A 98 -13.70 26.56 -6.38
C ASP A 98 -12.18 26.71 -6.57
N THR A 99 -11.40 25.72 -6.14
CA THR A 99 -9.93 25.82 -6.11
C THR A 99 -9.24 24.57 -6.61
N ASP A 100 -8.06 24.78 -7.19
CA ASP A 100 -7.10 23.74 -7.56
C ASP A 100 -5.72 24.17 -7.06
N ALA A 101 -5.17 23.40 -6.12
CA ALA A 101 -3.89 23.66 -5.49
C ALA A 101 -2.89 22.58 -5.88
N VAL A 102 -1.73 23.01 -6.37
CA VAL A 102 -0.58 22.16 -6.71
C VAL A 102 0.61 22.75 -5.95
N PRO A 103 0.82 22.37 -4.68
CA PRO A 103 1.92 22.89 -3.88
C PRO A 103 3.27 22.45 -4.45
N ASP A 104 4.31 23.23 -4.16
CA ASP A 104 5.67 22.91 -4.59
C ASP A 104 6.25 21.83 -3.67
N THR A 105 6.61 20.69 -4.25
CA THR A 105 7.15 19.54 -3.53
C THR A 105 8.67 19.48 -3.51
N ASP A 106 9.37 20.43 -4.16
CA ASP A 106 10.82 20.41 -4.28
C ASP A 106 11.53 20.43 -2.92
N GLY A 107 10.94 21.10 -1.92
CA GLY A 107 11.45 21.11 -0.54
C GLY A 107 11.43 19.74 0.16
N LEU A 108 10.65 18.77 -0.34
CA LEU A 108 10.61 17.39 0.15
C LEU A 108 11.53 16.45 -0.65
N LEU A 109 11.86 16.80 -1.90
CA LEU A 109 12.70 15.97 -2.74
C LEU A 109 14.11 15.90 -2.14
N GLY A 110 14.60 14.68 -1.93
CA GLY A 110 15.88 14.44 -1.25
C GLY A 110 15.81 14.46 0.28
N GLY A 111 14.71 14.90 0.89
CA GLY A 111 14.44 14.75 2.31
C GLY A 111 14.41 13.27 2.72
N ARG A 112 15.16 12.93 3.77
CA ARG A 112 15.33 11.54 4.23
C ARG A 112 14.44 11.24 5.42
N TYR A 113 13.66 10.19 5.29
CA TYR A 113 13.02 9.53 6.41
C TYR A 113 13.94 8.44 6.92
N HIS A 114 14.08 8.34 8.24
CA HIS A 114 14.77 7.25 8.88
C HIS A 114 13.87 6.59 9.92
N GLY A 115 13.98 5.28 10.03
CA GLY A 115 13.22 4.52 11.00
C GLY A 115 13.57 3.05 11.01
N VAL A 116 12.82 2.28 11.78
CA VAL A 116 12.93 0.83 11.85
C VAL A 116 11.60 0.22 11.40
N LEU A 117 11.68 -0.67 10.42
CA LEU A 117 10.58 -1.53 9.99
C LEU A 117 10.74 -2.89 10.65
N SER A 118 9.78 -3.29 11.47
CA SER A 118 9.77 -4.62 12.08
C SER A 118 9.50 -5.71 11.03
N PRO A 119 9.85 -6.97 11.30
CA PRO A 119 9.64 -8.07 10.35
C PRO A 119 8.18 -8.24 9.92
N ASP A 120 7.22 -7.89 10.77
CA ASP A 120 5.78 -7.97 10.51
C ASP A 120 5.18 -6.69 9.89
N GLY A 121 5.94 -5.62 9.75
CA GLY A 121 5.54 -4.40 9.02
C GLY A 121 5.20 -3.19 9.87
N ALA A 122 5.40 -3.23 11.19
CA ALA A 122 5.28 -2.06 12.04
C ALA A 122 6.45 -1.10 11.82
N TRP A 123 6.13 0.19 11.66
CA TRP A 123 7.08 1.26 11.44
C TRP A 123 7.33 2.05 12.72
N THR A 124 8.57 2.45 12.96
CA THR A 124 8.92 3.39 14.03
C THR A 124 9.87 4.44 13.47
N ASP A 125 9.42 5.69 13.41
CA ASP A 125 10.23 6.82 12.97
C ASP A 125 11.37 7.13 13.95
N SER A 126 12.50 7.54 13.39
CA SER A 126 13.59 8.20 14.13
C SER A 126 13.89 9.59 13.57
N VAL A 127 13.74 9.80 12.26
CA VAL A 127 13.94 11.09 11.59
C VAL A 127 12.88 11.26 10.51
N ARG A 128 12.33 12.47 10.41
CA ARG A 128 11.39 12.89 9.37
C ARG A 128 11.95 14.12 8.66
N PRO A 129 11.80 14.25 7.34
CA PRO A 129 12.18 15.48 6.66
C PRO A 129 11.21 16.61 7.01
N PHE A 130 11.68 17.83 6.76
CA PHE A 130 10.81 19.01 6.80
C PHE A 130 9.74 18.90 5.71
N VAL A 131 8.49 19.17 6.06
CA VAL A 131 7.35 19.24 5.13
C VAL A 131 6.95 20.70 5.01
N PRO A 132 7.05 21.32 3.83
CA PRO A 132 6.55 22.67 3.59
C PRO A 132 5.06 22.80 3.96
N ASP A 133 4.68 23.94 4.52
CA ASP A 133 3.32 24.17 5.04
C ASP A 133 2.24 24.00 3.95
N ASP A 134 2.52 24.46 2.73
CA ASP A 134 1.61 24.32 1.58
C ASP A 134 1.39 22.85 1.17
N VAL A 135 2.41 22.00 1.32
CA VAL A 135 2.27 20.55 1.15
C VAL A 135 1.51 19.94 2.32
N ALA A 136 1.84 20.32 3.56
CA ALA A 136 1.20 19.81 4.77
C ALA A 136 -0.31 20.14 4.83
N ASP A 137 -0.72 21.28 4.28
CA ASP A 137 -2.12 21.70 4.13
C ASP A 137 -2.92 20.81 3.17
N VAL A 138 -2.24 20.12 2.26
CA VAL A 138 -2.87 19.24 1.27
C VAL A 138 -2.82 17.78 1.69
N VAL A 139 -1.66 17.32 2.18
CA VAL A 139 -1.43 15.92 2.50
C VAL A 139 -0.49 15.76 3.69
N ASP A 140 -0.84 14.84 4.58
CA ASP A 140 0.01 14.47 5.71
C ASP A 140 1.19 13.61 5.21
N MET A 141 2.34 14.26 5.05
CA MET A 141 3.61 13.62 4.74
C MET A 141 4.41 13.22 5.98
N ALA A 142 3.99 13.60 7.18
CA ALA A 142 4.75 13.33 8.40
C ALA A 142 4.69 11.84 8.78
N ASP A 143 3.53 11.22 8.62
CA ASP A 143 3.29 9.81 8.98
C ASP A 143 3.17 8.87 7.76
N VAL A 144 3.52 9.35 6.57
CA VAL A 144 3.30 8.62 5.31
C VAL A 144 3.92 7.22 5.31
N LEU A 145 5.15 7.06 5.83
CA LEU A 145 5.83 5.75 5.86
C LEU A 145 5.19 4.76 6.82
N ALA A 146 4.59 5.25 7.92
CA ALA A 146 3.89 4.39 8.87
C ALA A 146 2.71 3.65 8.23
N THR A 147 2.16 4.20 7.15
CA THR A 147 1.01 3.61 6.43
C THR A 147 1.40 2.92 5.12
N LEU A 148 2.67 3.02 4.70
CA LEU A 148 3.12 2.60 3.38
C LEU A 148 3.42 1.09 3.32
N PHE A 149 4.07 0.57 4.37
CA PHE A 149 4.38 -0.85 4.52
C PHE A 149 3.21 -1.56 5.22
N PRO A 150 2.51 -2.49 4.55
CA PRO A 150 1.38 -3.17 5.16
C PRO A 150 1.87 -4.19 6.20
N PRO A 151 1.07 -4.42 7.26
CA PRO A 151 1.33 -5.52 8.17
C PRO A 151 1.19 -6.87 7.44
N LEU A 152 1.94 -7.86 7.90
CA LEU A 152 2.01 -9.19 7.31
C LEU A 152 1.30 -10.23 8.18
N PRO A 153 0.80 -11.33 7.59
CA PRO A 153 0.16 -12.39 8.37
C PRO A 153 1.17 -13.00 9.38
N PRO A 154 0.76 -13.25 10.63
CA PRO A 154 1.68 -13.66 11.71
C PRO A 154 2.24 -15.08 11.53
N ARG A 155 1.66 -15.85 10.61
CA ARG A 155 2.10 -17.20 10.26
C ARG A 155 1.87 -17.45 8.76
N ALA A 156 2.48 -18.51 8.26
CA ALA A 156 2.16 -19.01 6.93
C ALA A 156 0.68 -19.43 6.86
N LEU A 157 0.00 -19.00 5.80
CA LEU A 157 -1.38 -19.34 5.51
C LEU A 157 -1.44 -20.15 4.22
N ALA A 158 -2.18 -21.27 4.24
CA ALA A 158 -2.53 -22.02 3.04
C ALA A 158 -3.50 -21.20 2.17
N ARG A 159 -3.57 -21.49 0.86
CA ARG A 159 -4.51 -20.79 -0.04
C ARG A 159 -5.95 -20.99 0.44
N GLY A 160 -6.71 -19.89 0.48
CA GLY A 160 -8.08 -19.86 1.00
C GLY A 160 -8.18 -19.80 2.53
N GLU A 161 -7.07 -19.99 3.25
CA GLU A 161 -7.05 -19.91 4.70
C GLU A 161 -7.17 -18.45 5.17
N ARG A 162 -7.80 -18.28 6.34
CA ARG A 162 -7.98 -16.99 7.02
C ARG A 162 -7.33 -17.02 8.40
N ALA A 163 -6.82 -15.89 8.85
CA ALA A 163 -6.30 -15.72 10.20
C ALA A 163 -6.57 -14.32 10.73
N ARG A 164 -7.02 -14.25 11.98
CA ARG A 164 -7.18 -12.99 12.69
C ARG A 164 -5.87 -12.59 13.36
N ALA A 165 -5.52 -11.32 13.28
CA ALA A 165 -4.38 -10.68 13.93
C ALA A 165 -4.81 -9.31 14.49
N GLU A 166 -3.91 -8.63 15.18
CA GLU A 166 -4.15 -7.28 15.69
C GLU A 166 -4.50 -6.29 14.57
N ALA A 167 -3.80 -6.38 13.43
CA ALA A 167 -4.03 -5.53 12.28
C ALA A 167 -5.42 -5.73 11.61
N GLY A 168 -6.04 -6.89 11.77
CA GLY A 168 -7.28 -7.27 11.10
C GLY A 168 -7.37 -8.76 10.75
N GLU A 169 -8.27 -9.10 9.84
CA GLU A 169 -8.41 -10.46 9.28
C GLU A 169 -7.61 -10.57 7.99
N PHE A 170 -6.65 -11.49 7.96
CA PHE A 170 -5.93 -11.88 6.76
C PHE A 170 -6.66 -13.04 6.06
N ALA A 171 -6.72 -13.00 4.73
CA ALA A 171 -7.13 -14.09 3.88
C ALA A 171 -6.05 -14.36 2.82
N ARG A 172 -5.58 -15.61 2.71
CA ARG A 172 -4.65 -16.00 1.64
C ARG A 172 -5.39 -16.20 0.34
N LEU A 173 -5.05 -15.41 -0.67
CA LEU A 173 -5.62 -15.51 -2.01
C LEU A 173 -4.87 -16.55 -2.86
N ALA A 174 -5.32 -16.76 -4.10
CA ALA A 174 -4.53 -17.51 -5.08
C ALA A 174 -3.22 -16.78 -5.40
N ASP A 175 -2.15 -17.54 -5.64
CA ASP A 175 -0.87 -16.99 -6.10
C ASP A 175 -1.06 -16.30 -7.45
N GLY A 176 -0.20 -15.34 -7.75
CA GLY A 176 -0.24 -14.62 -9.00
C GLY A 176 1.15 -14.36 -9.56
N GLU A 177 1.18 -13.53 -10.59
CA GLU A 177 2.39 -12.99 -11.16
C GLU A 177 2.25 -11.47 -11.25
N VAL A 178 3.26 -10.74 -10.78
CA VAL A 178 3.31 -9.28 -10.86
C VAL A 178 4.70 -8.88 -11.35
N ALA A 179 4.75 -8.15 -12.47
CA ALA A 179 6.01 -7.73 -13.10
C ALA A 179 6.99 -8.90 -13.35
N GLY A 180 6.48 -10.07 -13.77
CA GLY A 180 7.29 -11.27 -14.02
C GLY A 180 7.74 -12.04 -12.78
N LEU A 181 7.34 -11.60 -11.57
CA LEU A 181 7.63 -12.29 -10.32
C LEU A 181 6.42 -13.11 -9.87
N ARG A 182 6.65 -14.37 -9.51
CA ARG A 182 5.65 -15.19 -8.82
C ARG A 182 5.44 -14.62 -7.42
N VAL A 183 4.18 -14.35 -7.08
CA VAL A 183 3.81 -13.72 -5.81
C VAL A 183 2.80 -14.55 -5.02
N ALA A 184 3.02 -14.61 -3.72
CA ALA A 184 1.98 -14.90 -2.74
C ALA A 184 1.08 -13.66 -2.60
N ARG A 185 -0.22 -13.87 -2.43
CA ARG A 185 -1.20 -12.79 -2.32
C ARG A 185 -2.06 -12.95 -1.08
N TRP A 186 -2.27 -11.84 -0.38
CA TRP A 186 -3.18 -11.75 0.75
C TRP A 186 -4.13 -10.59 0.60
N GLU A 187 -5.28 -10.73 1.22
CA GLU A 187 -6.18 -9.63 1.57
C GLU A 187 -6.13 -9.44 3.08
N LEU A 188 -6.08 -8.19 3.54
CA LEU A 188 -6.22 -7.77 4.92
C LEU A 188 -7.48 -6.91 5.00
N ALA A 189 -8.42 -7.26 5.87
CA ALA A 189 -9.60 -6.48 6.16
C ALA A 189 -9.62 -6.04 7.62
N ALA A 190 -9.90 -4.77 7.88
CA ALA A 190 -10.01 -4.24 9.22
C ALA A 190 -11.16 -3.23 9.31
N THR A 191 -11.88 -3.26 10.43
CA THR A 191 -12.87 -2.23 10.77
C THR A 191 -12.56 -1.73 12.17
N ARG A 192 -12.46 -0.40 12.34
CA ARG A 192 -12.08 0.23 13.61
C ARG A 192 -12.99 1.42 13.90
N PRO A 193 -13.30 1.71 15.17
CA PRO A 193 -13.90 2.98 15.52
C PRO A 193 -12.94 4.10 15.16
N ALA A 194 -13.41 5.10 14.42
CA ALA A 194 -12.67 6.31 14.14
C ALA A 194 -13.10 7.40 15.11
N ARG A 195 -12.13 8.07 15.75
CA ARG A 195 -12.39 9.30 16.50
C ARG A 195 -12.21 10.47 15.55
N LEU A 196 -13.23 11.30 15.41
CA LEU A 196 -13.09 12.58 14.74
C LEU A 196 -12.32 13.54 15.64
N LEU A 197 -11.26 14.13 15.09
CA LEU A 197 -10.81 15.45 15.48
C LEU A 197 -11.31 16.40 14.38
N LEU A 198 -12.52 16.94 14.53
CA LEU A 198 -12.92 18.12 13.76
C LEU A 198 -12.11 19.28 14.34
N GLY A 199 -10.97 19.59 13.72
CA GLY A 199 -9.97 20.46 14.32
C GLY A 199 -8.97 20.98 13.30
N GLY A 200 -9.44 21.64 12.25
CA GLY A 200 -8.63 22.71 11.67
C GLY A 200 -8.56 23.86 12.67
N ARG A 201 -7.59 24.78 12.50
CA ARG A 201 -7.39 25.97 13.37
C ARG A 201 -8.67 26.81 13.58
N ASP A 202 -9.64 26.68 12.65
CA ASP A 202 -10.93 27.38 12.65
C ASP A 202 -12.16 26.45 12.79
N SER A 203 -11.99 25.20 13.26
CA SER A 203 -13.11 24.27 13.44
C SER A 203 -13.72 24.34 14.85
N LEU A 204 -15.05 24.31 14.93
CA LEU A 204 -15.76 24.22 16.21
C LEU A 204 -15.43 22.90 16.91
N PRO A 205 -15.24 22.89 18.24
CA PRO A 205 -15.15 21.65 19.00
C PRO A 205 -16.46 20.87 18.85
N GLY A 206 -16.34 19.57 18.54
CA GLY A 206 -17.48 18.68 18.40
C GLY A 206 -17.11 17.26 18.79
N ALA A 207 -17.96 16.62 19.60
CA ALA A 207 -17.86 15.19 19.84
C ALA A 207 -18.41 14.47 18.61
N GLY A 208 -17.54 13.71 17.95
CA GLY A 208 -17.90 12.92 16.78
C GLY A 208 -17.60 11.44 16.97
N SER A 209 -18.40 10.60 16.32
CA SER A 209 -18.12 9.18 16.17
C SER A 209 -17.88 8.87 14.70
N GLY A 210 -17.17 7.79 14.46
CA GLY A 210 -16.89 7.35 13.11
C GLY A 210 -16.50 5.89 13.06
N GLU A 211 -16.44 5.40 11.84
CA GLU A 211 -16.02 4.06 11.49
C GLU A 211 -15.03 4.17 10.34
N GLU A 212 -13.89 3.50 10.50
CA GLU A 212 -12.90 3.31 9.47
C GLU A 212 -12.96 1.85 9.02
N ALA A 213 -13.18 1.63 7.73
CA ALA A 213 -13.10 0.33 7.10
C ALA A 213 -11.92 0.33 6.12
N GLU A 214 -11.01 -0.62 6.28
CA GLU A 214 -9.82 -0.79 5.45
C GLU A 214 -9.85 -2.18 4.78
N ARG A 215 -9.49 -2.20 3.49
CA ARG A 215 -9.18 -3.41 2.73
C ARG A 215 -7.85 -3.22 2.01
N THR A 216 -6.89 -4.10 2.28
CA THR A 216 -5.55 -4.05 1.69
C THR A 216 -5.23 -5.36 0.99
N THR A 217 -4.95 -5.31 -0.31
CA THR A 217 -4.36 -6.44 -1.06
C THR A 217 -2.84 -6.30 -1.06
N ILE A 218 -2.14 -7.40 -0.76
CA ILE A 218 -0.69 -7.47 -0.67
C ILE A 218 -0.20 -8.54 -1.63
N ALA A 219 0.77 -8.20 -2.48
CA ALA A 219 1.51 -9.14 -3.32
C ALA A 219 2.98 -9.19 -2.88
N TRP A 220 3.47 -10.40 -2.63
CA TRP A 220 4.77 -10.63 -2.03
C TRP A 220 5.55 -11.71 -2.78
N ALA A 221 6.77 -11.37 -3.18
CA ALA A 221 7.69 -12.33 -3.75
C ALA A 221 8.72 -12.74 -2.68
N PRO A 222 8.97 -14.04 -2.46
CA PRO A 222 9.91 -14.50 -1.43
C PRO A 222 11.30 -13.87 -1.51
N ALA A 223 11.80 -13.65 -2.74
CA ALA A 223 13.12 -13.08 -2.98
C ALA A 223 13.15 -11.55 -3.01
N ALA A 224 12.01 -10.88 -3.18
CA ALA A 224 11.93 -9.41 -3.36
C ALA A 224 11.10 -8.70 -2.28
N GLY A 225 10.46 -9.43 -1.39
CA GLY A 225 9.54 -8.90 -0.39
C GLY A 225 8.26 -8.33 -1.02
N LEU A 226 7.84 -7.16 -0.54
CA LEU A 226 6.68 -6.45 -1.06
C LEU A 226 6.88 -6.07 -2.53
N VAL A 227 5.99 -6.56 -3.39
CA VAL A 227 5.98 -6.26 -4.84
C VAL A 227 4.86 -5.28 -5.17
N GLU A 228 3.69 -5.47 -4.58
CA GLU A 228 2.56 -4.57 -4.78
C GLU A 228 1.69 -4.51 -3.54
N ARG A 229 1.11 -3.34 -3.29
CA ARG A 229 0.06 -3.11 -2.30
C ARG A 229 -1.01 -2.23 -2.93
N VAL A 230 -2.27 -2.62 -2.71
CA VAL A 230 -3.43 -1.77 -2.98
C VAL A 230 -4.24 -1.69 -1.70
N ARG A 231 -4.42 -0.48 -1.17
CA ARG A 231 -5.17 -0.21 0.06
C ARG A 231 -6.36 0.68 -0.24
N GLU A 232 -7.54 0.25 0.17
CA GLU A 232 -8.78 1.00 0.12
C GLU A 232 -9.21 1.32 1.55
N LEU A 233 -9.43 2.60 1.81
CA LEU A 233 -9.86 3.12 3.10
C LEU A 233 -11.19 3.86 2.92
N VAL A 234 -12.18 3.54 3.74
CA VAL A 234 -13.44 4.25 3.82
C VAL A 234 -13.62 4.72 5.25
N LEU A 235 -13.52 6.03 5.45
CA LEU A 235 -13.86 6.68 6.71
C LEU A 235 -15.25 7.26 6.60
N ARG A 236 -16.12 6.91 7.54
CA ARG A 236 -17.44 7.53 7.72
C ARG A 236 -17.49 8.11 9.10
N SER A 237 -17.99 9.33 9.20
CA SER A 237 -18.03 10.00 10.49
C SER A 237 -19.18 10.99 10.57
N SER A 238 -19.65 11.23 11.79
CA SER A 238 -20.66 12.22 12.11
C SER A 238 -20.27 12.95 13.39
N ALA A 239 -20.62 14.22 13.47
CA ALA A 239 -20.44 15.01 14.68
C ALA A 239 -21.60 15.97 14.88
N GLN A 240 -21.90 16.23 16.15
CA GLN A 240 -22.75 17.33 16.55
C GLN A 240 -21.90 18.59 16.71
N LEU A 241 -22.41 19.71 16.22
CA LEU A 241 -21.74 21.01 16.30
C LEU A 241 -22.49 21.93 17.27
N GLY A 242 -21.73 22.51 18.20
CA GLY A 242 -22.22 23.45 19.21
C GLY A 242 -22.92 22.80 20.41
N ASP A 243 -23.12 23.58 21.47
CA ASP A 243 -23.67 23.11 22.74
C ASP A 243 -25.19 22.80 22.68
N ASP A 244 -25.91 23.32 21.66
CA ASP A 244 -27.37 23.18 21.48
C ASP A 244 -27.81 22.20 20.33
N SER A 245 -26.90 21.32 19.88
CA SER A 245 -27.16 19.99 19.27
C SER A 245 -28.11 19.80 18.06
N THR A 246 -28.51 20.82 17.29
CA THR A 246 -29.30 20.60 16.05
C THR A 246 -28.47 20.45 14.77
N ALA A 247 -27.24 20.97 14.75
CA ALA A 247 -26.37 20.90 13.59
C ALA A 247 -25.55 19.60 13.59
N VAL A 248 -25.82 18.73 12.61
CA VAL A 248 -25.03 17.51 12.38
C VAL A 248 -24.18 17.70 11.13
N ALA A 249 -22.87 17.51 11.28
CA ALA A 249 -21.95 17.34 10.18
C ALA A 249 -21.76 15.84 9.91
N THR A 250 -21.77 15.44 8.64
CA THR A 250 -21.35 14.10 8.23
C THR A 250 -20.21 14.21 7.25
N ALA A 251 -19.25 13.30 7.35
CA ALA A 251 -18.13 13.24 6.43
C ALA A 251 -17.90 11.81 5.97
N ARG A 252 -17.67 11.65 4.67
CA ARG A 252 -17.20 10.42 4.06
C ARG A 252 -15.91 10.68 3.33
N VAL A 253 -14.86 9.95 3.69
CA VAL A 253 -13.61 9.93 2.95
C VAL A 253 -13.44 8.55 2.34
N THR A 254 -13.10 8.49 1.06
CA THR A 254 -12.67 7.27 0.38
C THR A 254 -11.26 7.52 -0.13
N ARG A 255 -10.32 6.64 0.20
CA ARG A 255 -8.92 6.74 -0.21
C ARG A 255 -8.47 5.42 -0.83
N LEU A 256 -7.73 5.52 -1.92
CA LEU A 256 -7.09 4.41 -2.61
C LEU A 256 -5.59 4.71 -2.68
N ASP A 257 -4.79 3.87 -2.02
CA ASP A 257 -3.34 3.93 -2.05
C ASP A 257 -2.82 2.74 -2.86
N ARG A 258 -1.88 2.99 -3.78
CA ARG A 258 -1.19 1.98 -4.57
C ARG A 258 0.30 2.17 -4.40
N LEU A 259 0.98 1.07 -4.13
CA LEU A 259 2.43 1.02 -4.06
C LEU A 259 2.90 -0.18 -4.89
N ARG A 260 3.79 0.04 -5.86
CA ARG A 260 4.28 -1.02 -6.73
C ARG A 260 5.79 -0.95 -6.87
N ARG A 261 6.48 -2.04 -6.58
CA ARG A 261 7.91 -2.16 -6.76
C ARG A 261 8.27 -2.09 -8.25
N ARG A 262 9.24 -1.25 -8.59
CA ARG A 262 9.86 -1.22 -9.93
C ARG A 262 10.82 -2.40 -10.09
N ALA A 263 10.59 -3.23 -11.10
CA ALA A 263 11.48 -4.34 -11.42
C ALA A 263 12.82 -3.84 -11.96
N GLY A 264 13.93 -4.42 -11.49
CA GLY A 264 15.28 -4.09 -11.97
C GLY A 264 15.80 -2.69 -11.63
N ALA A 265 15.06 -1.91 -10.84
CA ALA A 265 15.50 -0.59 -10.41
C ALA A 265 16.73 -0.69 -9.51
N ARG A 266 17.62 0.29 -9.65
CA ARG A 266 18.79 0.49 -8.79
C ARG A 266 18.61 1.82 -8.06
N CYS A 267 19.17 1.90 -6.87
CA CYS A 267 19.12 3.12 -6.07
C CYS A 267 20.15 4.08 -6.66
N PRO A 268 19.80 5.38 -6.79
CA PRO A 268 20.73 6.39 -7.27
C PRO A 268 21.94 6.55 -6.35
#